data_AF-A0A9W4LLN6-F1
#
_entry.id   AF-A0A9W4LLN6-F1
#
_cell.length_a   1.000
_cell.length_b   1.000
_cell.length_c   1.000
_cell.angle_alpha   90.00
_cell.angle_beta   90.00
_cell.angle_gamma   90.00
#
_symmetry.space_group_name_H-M   'P 1'
#
loop_
_entity.id
_entity.type
_entity.pdbx_description
1 polymer ?
#
loop_
_entity_poly.entity_id
_entity_poly.type
_entity_poly.pdbx_seq_one_letter_code
_entity_poly.pdbx_strand_id
1 'polypeptide(L)'
;MHGLDSIGGRAIMVAQPDKPSQALSAQDLSAQALRRPRSGTATIAALILSGLTLAGCAIMPEERQSMSQSATTGLAITRDQLVGRWGIASFHDEKDRKRTEAQARSQCGQPYVITKGPTNGVMMHVADDAQLYELALKRGPDGKTYIGFEAPAGHPQDREVLSYNGELLVMRFVDPDANRRYGTFIFARCGN
;
A
#
# COMPACT_ATOMS: atom_id res chain seq x y z
N MET A 1 62.93 -25.12 1.64
CA MET A 1 63.39 -23.73 1.59
C MET A 1 62.16 -22.84 1.51
N HIS A 2 61.99 -22.00 2.55
CA HIS A 2 61.25 -20.72 2.64
C HIS A 2 59.93 -20.57 1.85
N GLY A 3 58.78 -20.35 2.49
CA GLY A 3 58.46 -19.15 3.28
C GLY A 3 57.53 -18.28 2.41
N LEU A 4 56.23 -18.23 2.71
CA LEU A 4 55.54 -17.15 3.44
C LEU A 4 55.19 -15.93 2.56
N ASP A 5 54.00 -15.40 2.88
CA ASP A 5 53.49 -14.05 2.59
C ASP A 5 52.86 -13.76 1.22
N SER A 6 51.53 -13.63 1.23
CA SER A 6 50.94 -12.31 1.01
C SER A 6 49.50 -12.26 1.49
N ILE A 7 49.36 -11.80 2.73
CA ILE A 7 48.13 -11.32 3.35
C ILE A 7 47.81 -9.97 2.73
N GLY A 8 46.64 -9.85 2.10
CA GLY A 8 46.01 -8.56 1.80
C GLY A 8 44.51 -8.79 1.77
N GLY A 9 43.65 -8.13 2.53
CA GLY A 9 43.77 -6.98 3.40
C GLY A 9 42.31 -6.63 3.66
N ARG A 10 41.81 -6.95 4.85
CA ARG A 10 40.43 -6.68 5.26
C ARG A 10 40.23 -5.16 5.31
N ALA A 11 39.46 -4.61 4.38
CA ALA A 11 38.91 -3.28 4.53
C ALA A 11 37.67 -3.38 5.44
N ILE A 12 37.92 -3.24 6.75
CA ILE A 12 36.90 -2.99 7.75
C ILE A 12 36.43 -1.56 7.53
N MET A 13 35.22 -1.38 6.99
CA MET A 13 34.58 -0.07 6.92
C MET A 13 34.16 0.31 8.33
N VAL A 14 34.95 1.17 8.95
CA VAL A 14 34.73 1.73 10.29
C VAL A 14 33.49 2.62 10.26
N ALA A 15 32.57 2.35 11.19
CA ALA A 15 31.42 3.18 11.51
C ALA A 15 31.88 4.56 11.99
N GLN A 16 31.30 5.62 11.42
CA GLN A 16 31.45 6.99 11.90
C GLN A 16 30.32 7.30 12.91
N PRO A 17 30.62 7.72 14.16
CA PRO A 17 29.60 8.10 15.14
C PRO A 17 28.99 9.49 14.87
N ASP A 18 27.78 9.65 15.42
CA ASP A 18 26.79 10.72 15.28
C ASP A 18 27.28 12.17 15.43
N LYS A 19 26.55 13.09 14.77
CA LYS A 19 26.54 14.53 15.09
C LYS A 19 25.10 14.99 15.41
N PRO A 20 24.77 15.33 16.66
CA PRO A 20 23.53 16.01 17.01
C PRO A 20 23.74 17.53 17.03
N SER A 21 22.94 18.28 16.27
CA SER A 21 22.84 19.75 16.28
C SER A 21 21.77 20.17 15.26
N GLN A 22 20.70 20.91 15.53
CA GLN A 22 20.30 21.69 16.70
C GLN A 22 18.78 21.80 16.76
N ALA A 23 18.26 22.00 17.97
CA ALA A 23 16.93 22.51 18.25
C ALA A 23 16.79 23.95 17.74
N LEU A 24 15.64 24.30 17.15
CA LEU A 24 15.19 25.69 17.10
C LEU A 24 13.65 25.78 17.14
N SER A 25 13.20 26.49 18.17
CA SER A 25 11.96 27.26 18.33
C SER A 25 10.59 26.57 18.23
N ALA A 26 10.05 26.35 19.43
CA ALA A 26 8.66 26.68 19.72
C ALA A 26 8.49 28.20 19.70
N GLN A 27 7.68 28.73 18.78
CA GLN A 27 6.97 30.01 18.87
C GLN A 27 6.17 30.20 17.57
N ASP A 28 4.91 29.79 17.58
CA ASP A 28 3.86 30.57 16.92
C ASP A 28 2.48 30.17 17.50
N LEU A 29 2.23 30.71 18.69
CA LEU A 29 0.88 30.96 19.16
C LEU A 29 0.32 32.10 18.30
N SER A 30 -0.60 31.77 17.40
CA SER A 30 -1.58 32.76 16.93
C SER A 30 -2.97 32.15 16.95
N ALA A 31 -3.63 32.42 18.07
CA ALA A 31 -5.06 32.34 18.24
C ALA A 31 -5.78 33.13 17.15
N GLN A 32 -6.61 32.45 16.36
CA GLN A 32 -7.67 33.13 15.61
C GLN A 32 -8.98 32.35 15.75
N ALA A 33 -9.77 32.89 16.67
CA ALA A 33 -11.18 33.21 16.44
C ALA A 33 -12.10 32.05 16.04
N LEU A 34 -12.75 31.52 17.08
CA LEU A 34 -14.21 31.34 17.14
C LEU A 34 -14.96 31.96 15.95
N ARG A 35 -15.42 31.13 15.02
CA ARG A 35 -16.57 31.45 14.17
C ARG A 35 -17.51 30.25 14.15
N ARG A 36 -18.41 30.22 15.13
CA ARG A 36 -19.69 29.51 15.04
C ARG A 36 -20.66 30.37 14.23
N PRO A 37 -21.21 29.89 13.10
CA PRO A 37 -22.47 30.40 12.60
C PRO A 37 -23.67 29.63 13.18
N ARG A 38 -24.75 30.39 13.30
CA ARG A 38 -26.02 30.15 14.00
C ARG A 38 -26.85 29.01 13.43
N SER A 39 -27.59 28.43 14.36
CA SER A 39 -28.92 27.82 14.28
C SER A 39 -29.78 28.28 13.09
N GLY A 40 -30.34 27.30 12.37
CA GLY A 40 -31.48 27.46 11.48
C GLY A 40 -32.48 26.33 11.73
N THR A 41 -33.55 26.62 12.46
CA THR A 41 -34.75 25.81 12.59
C THR A 41 -35.61 25.93 11.33
N ALA A 42 -36.07 24.82 10.74
CA ALA A 42 -37.23 24.81 9.86
C ALA A 42 -37.87 23.39 9.81
N THR A 43 -38.76 23.16 10.76
CA THR A 43 -40.14 22.65 10.63
C THR A 43 -40.64 21.99 9.32
N ILE A 44 -41.38 20.89 9.56
CA ILE A 44 -42.68 20.47 8.98
C ILE A 44 -42.68 19.29 7.97
N ALA A 45 -43.54 18.35 8.36
CA ALA A 45 -43.98 17.13 7.74
C ALA A 45 -44.70 17.30 6.39
N ALA A 46 -44.65 16.26 5.56
CA ALA A 46 -45.78 15.89 4.72
C ALA A 46 -45.72 14.38 4.39
N LEU A 47 -46.71 13.67 4.93
CA LEU A 47 -47.11 12.30 4.61
C LEU A 47 -47.59 12.21 3.16
N ILE A 48 -46.97 11.37 2.33
CA ILE A 48 -47.64 10.74 1.18
C ILE A 48 -46.99 9.38 0.94
N LEU A 49 -47.70 8.27 1.20
CA LEU A 49 -47.42 7.03 0.49
C LEU A 49 -48.73 6.28 0.23
N SER A 50 -49.29 6.61 -0.93
CA SER A 50 -50.37 5.90 -1.60
C SER A 50 -49.84 4.65 -2.30
N GLY A 51 -50.64 3.59 -2.32
CA GLY A 51 -50.74 2.68 -3.47
C GLY A 51 -50.08 1.31 -3.35
N LEU A 52 -50.90 0.30 -3.03
CA LEU A 52 -50.69 -1.10 -3.42
C LEU A 52 -50.63 -1.22 -4.96
N THR A 53 -49.64 -1.93 -5.51
CA THR A 53 -49.79 -2.63 -6.80
C THR A 53 -49.11 -4.00 -6.79
N LEU A 54 -49.85 -4.96 -7.34
CA LEU A 54 -49.65 -6.39 -7.51
C LEU A 54 -48.43 -6.80 -8.37
N ALA A 55 -47.89 -7.97 -8.01
CA ALA A 55 -47.49 -9.10 -8.87
C ALA A 55 -46.53 -8.91 -10.06
N GLY A 56 -45.47 -9.72 -10.06
CA GLY A 56 -44.67 -10.02 -11.24
C GLY A 56 -43.57 -11.05 -10.95
N CYS A 57 -43.91 -12.34 -10.88
CA CYS A 57 -42.93 -13.42 -10.99
C CYS A 57 -42.51 -13.51 -12.46
N ALA A 58 -41.32 -13.00 -12.79
CA ALA A 58 -40.63 -13.33 -14.02
C ALA A 58 -39.40 -14.18 -13.69
N ILE A 59 -39.51 -15.47 -13.99
CA ILE A 59 -38.37 -16.40 -14.05
C ILE A 59 -37.57 -16.00 -15.29
N MET A 60 -36.39 -15.43 -15.08
CA MET A 60 -35.43 -15.18 -16.16
C MET A 60 -34.36 -16.28 -16.13
N PRO A 61 -33.97 -16.82 -17.30
CA PRO A 61 -32.94 -17.85 -17.38
C PRO A 61 -31.58 -17.28 -16.98
N GLU A 62 -30.83 -18.10 -16.26
CA GLU A 62 -29.45 -17.87 -15.83
C GLU A 62 -28.54 -17.75 -17.05
N GLU A 63 -28.42 -16.54 -17.57
CA GLU A 63 -27.30 -16.15 -18.40
C GLU A 63 -26.09 -16.05 -17.46
N ARG A 64 -25.22 -17.07 -17.49
CA ARG A 64 -23.88 -16.99 -16.90
C ARG A 64 -23.10 -15.90 -17.64
N GLN A 65 -23.33 -14.66 -17.26
CA GLN A 65 -22.39 -13.59 -17.50
C GLN A 65 -21.14 -13.94 -16.68
N SER A 66 -20.15 -14.53 -17.36
CA SER A 66 -18.76 -14.42 -16.91
C SER A 66 -18.46 -12.93 -16.83
N MET A 67 -18.65 -12.35 -15.65
CA MET A 67 -18.07 -11.06 -15.32
C MET A 67 -16.57 -11.26 -15.32
N SER A 68 -15.94 -11.07 -16.48
CA SER A 68 -14.59 -10.54 -16.52
C SER A 68 -14.69 -9.15 -15.90
N GLN A 69 -14.54 -9.08 -14.58
CA GLN A 69 -14.51 -7.83 -13.85
C GLN A 69 -13.22 -7.12 -14.27
N SER A 70 -13.34 -6.22 -15.24
CA SER A 70 -12.40 -5.11 -15.35
C SER A 70 -12.64 -4.22 -14.13
N ALA A 71 -12.00 -4.56 -13.02
CA ALA A 71 -12.08 -3.80 -11.78
C ALA A 71 -11.28 -2.51 -11.96
N THR A 72 -11.97 -1.39 -12.16
CA THR A 72 -11.45 -0.07 -11.85
C THR A 72 -12.51 0.71 -11.10
N THR A 73 -12.88 0.17 -9.94
CA THR A 73 -13.66 0.87 -8.91
C THR A 73 -12.71 1.01 -7.72
N GLY A 74 -12.55 2.24 -7.22
CA GLY A 74 -11.48 2.67 -6.31
C GLY A 74 -10.94 1.57 -5.40
N LEU A 75 -9.62 1.36 -5.47
CA LEU A 75 -8.80 0.33 -4.81
C LEU A 75 -9.16 0.02 -3.34
N ALA A 76 -10.27 -0.66 -3.09
CA ALA A 76 -10.61 -1.22 -1.79
C ALA A 76 -9.98 -2.61 -1.70
N ILE A 77 -8.65 -2.67 -1.64
CA ILE A 77 -7.94 -3.92 -1.39
C ILE A 77 -8.08 -4.30 0.09
N THR A 78 -8.38 -5.56 0.37
CA THR A 78 -8.52 -6.08 1.73
C THR A 78 -7.25 -6.80 2.19
N ARG A 79 -7.09 -6.98 3.51
CA ARG A 79 -5.98 -7.73 4.09
C ARG A 79 -5.85 -9.12 3.46
N ASP A 80 -6.96 -9.83 3.34
CA ASP A 80 -6.96 -11.22 2.88
C ASP A 80 -6.58 -11.35 1.40
N GLN A 81 -6.79 -10.31 0.60
CA GLN A 81 -6.33 -10.25 -0.79
C GLN A 81 -4.81 -10.13 -0.90
N LEU A 82 -4.15 -9.47 0.05
CA LEU A 82 -2.69 -9.34 0.09
C LEU A 82 -1.99 -10.61 0.55
N VAL A 83 -2.62 -11.39 1.43
CA VAL A 83 -2.04 -12.62 1.97
C VAL A 83 -1.80 -13.62 0.86
N GLY A 84 -0.57 -14.12 0.74
CA GLY A 84 -0.20 -15.08 -0.29
C GLY A 84 1.29 -15.09 -0.64
N ARG A 85 1.62 -15.86 -1.68
CA ARG A 85 2.95 -15.97 -2.27
C ARG A 85 3.05 -15.02 -3.47
N TRP A 86 4.10 -14.23 -3.51
CA TRP A 86 4.32 -13.19 -4.50
C TRP A 86 5.73 -13.26 -5.06
N GLY A 87 5.87 -13.16 -6.37
CA GLY A 87 7.13 -12.81 -7.00
C GLY A 87 7.25 -11.30 -7.10
N ILE A 88 8.43 -10.74 -6.84
CA ILE A 88 8.63 -9.29 -6.74
C ILE A 88 9.69 -8.82 -7.72
N ALA A 89 9.42 -7.71 -8.39
CA ALA A 89 10.44 -6.92 -9.08
C ALA A 89 10.06 -5.43 -9.02
N SER A 90 10.98 -4.53 -9.37
CA SER A 90 10.68 -3.10 -9.45
C SER A 90 11.17 -2.46 -10.74
N PHE A 91 10.61 -1.30 -11.06
CA PHE A 91 10.98 -0.49 -12.22
C PHE A 91 10.92 1.00 -11.87
N HIS A 92 11.67 1.82 -12.60
CA HIS A 92 11.64 3.27 -12.49
C HIS A 92 10.91 3.92 -13.66
N ASP A 93 11.13 3.40 -14.88
CA ASP A 93 10.51 3.92 -16.10
C ASP A 93 9.31 3.07 -16.51
N GLU A 94 8.19 3.72 -16.83
CA GLU A 94 6.95 3.02 -17.21
C GLU A 94 7.12 2.09 -18.43
N LYS A 95 8.04 2.41 -19.35
CA LYS A 95 8.39 1.56 -20.51
C LYS A 95 8.88 0.16 -20.09
N ASP A 96 9.44 0.03 -18.88
CA ASP A 96 9.98 -1.23 -18.37
C ASP A 96 8.95 -2.09 -17.64
N ARG A 97 7.75 -1.54 -17.37
CA ARG A 97 6.72 -2.21 -16.57
C ARG A 97 6.44 -3.64 -17.03
N LYS A 98 6.22 -3.85 -18.33
CA LYS A 98 5.91 -5.19 -18.89
C LYS A 98 7.06 -6.19 -18.70
N ARG A 99 8.31 -5.74 -18.85
CA ARG A 99 9.50 -6.57 -18.60
C ARG A 99 9.62 -6.89 -17.11
N THR A 100 9.34 -5.93 -16.23
CA THR A 100 9.38 -6.11 -14.77
C THR A 100 8.28 -7.04 -14.28
N GLU A 101 7.09 -7.00 -14.88
CA GLU A 101 6.03 -7.97 -14.61
C GLU A 101 6.46 -9.42 -14.90
N ALA A 102 7.15 -9.66 -16.02
CA ALA A 102 7.66 -10.99 -16.35
C ALA A 102 8.75 -11.43 -15.37
N GLN A 103 9.65 -10.51 -14.97
CA GLN A 103 10.65 -10.78 -13.94
C GLN A 103 10.02 -11.10 -12.60
N ALA A 104 9.02 -10.34 -12.15
CA ALA A 104 8.30 -10.61 -10.91
C ALA A 104 7.73 -12.04 -10.93
N ARG A 105 7.06 -12.45 -12.01
CA ARG A 105 6.57 -13.82 -12.17
C ARG A 105 7.68 -14.87 -12.13
N SER A 106 8.84 -14.58 -12.72
CA SER A 106 10.00 -15.50 -12.70
C SER A 106 10.59 -15.70 -11.29
N GLN A 107 10.35 -14.77 -10.35
CA GLN A 107 10.80 -14.90 -8.95
C GLN A 107 9.96 -15.88 -8.12
N CYS A 108 8.92 -16.50 -8.68
CA CYS A 108 8.06 -17.43 -7.94
C CYS A 108 8.75 -18.73 -7.48
N GLY A 109 9.98 -19.01 -7.92
CA GLY A 109 10.80 -20.10 -7.36
C GLY A 109 11.24 -19.85 -5.90
N GLN A 110 11.35 -18.59 -5.48
CA GLN A 110 11.61 -18.18 -4.10
C GLN A 110 10.69 -16.99 -3.75
N PRO A 111 9.40 -17.26 -3.51
CA PRO A 111 8.41 -16.21 -3.41
C PRO A 111 8.54 -15.44 -2.10
N TYR A 112 8.20 -14.15 -2.18
CA TYR A 112 7.90 -13.34 -1.03
C TYR A 112 6.54 -13.73 -0.44
N VAL A 113 6.51 -14.08 0.84
CA VAL A 113 5.29 -14.52 1.51
C VAL A 113 4.75 -13.40 2.38
N ILE A 114 3.55 -12.93 2.05
CA ILE A 114 2.79 -12.00 2.88
C ILE A 114 1.82 -12.81 3.73
N THR A 115 1.91 -12.69 5.04
CA THR A 115 1.02 -13.37 5.99
C THR A 115 0.12 -12.35 6.70
N LYS A 116 -0.91 -12.85 7.38
CA LYS A 116 -1.71 -12.02 8.29
C LYS A 116 -0.83 -11.56 9.45
N GLY A 117 -0.91 -10.29 9.79
CA GLY A 117 -0.35 -9.79 11.03
C GLY A 117 -1.17 -10.26 12.25
N PRO A 118 -0.61 -10.13 13.46
CA PRO A 118 -1.28 -10.54 14.69
C PRO A 118 -2.54 -9.73 15.03
N THR A 119 -2.73 -8.56 14.41
CA THR A 119 -3.93 -7.73 14.59
C THR A 119 -4.73 -7.69 13.28
N ASN A 120 -4.77 -6.54 12.61
CA ASN A 120 -5.52 -6.31 11.38
C ASN A 120 -4.63 -5.94 10.19
N GLY A 121 -3.31 -6.05 10.33
CA GLY A 121 -2.35 -5.77 9.28
C GLY A 121 -1.89 -7.01 8.50
N VAL A 122 -0.86 -6.82 7.70
CA VAL A 122 -0.10 -7.87 7.01
C VAL A 122 1.36 -7.80 7.43
N MET A 123 2.04 -8.94 7.50
CA MET A 123 3.46 -8.98 7.77
C MET A 123 4.24 -8.67 6.50
N MET A 124 4.99 -7.58 6.50
CA MET A 124 5.81 -7.15 5.37
C MET A 124 7.12 -6.47 5.81
N HIS A 125 8.11 -6.45 4.91
CA HIS A 125 9.32 -5.67 5.11
C HIS A 125 9.09 -4.21 4.71
N VAL A 126 9.74 -3.30 5.43
CA VAL A 126 9.80 -1.88 5.07
C VAL A 126 11.02 -1.61 4.17
N ALA A 127 11.23 -0.36 3.77
CA ALA A 127 12.45 0.00 3.06
C ALA A 127 13.67 -0.21 3.97
N ASP A 128 14.78 -0.70 3.41
CA ASP A 128 16.09 -0.79 4.08
C ASP A 128 16.18 -1.72 5.32
N ASP A 129 15.10 -2.41 5.69
CA ASP A 129 15.08 -3.28 6.86
C ASP A 129 14.64 -4.72 6.51
N ALA A 130 15.41 -5.70 6.98
CA ALA A 130 15.15 -7.12 6.80
C ALA A 130 14.20 -7.70 7.87
N GLN A 131 13.77 -6.91 8.86
CA GLN A 131 12.76 -7.31 9.84
C GLN A 131 11.35 -7.26 9.25
N LEU A 132 10.53 -8.26 9.59
CA LEU A 132 9.11 -8.26 9.28
C LEU A 132 8.35 -7.40 10.29
N TYR A 133 7.55 -6.48 9.78
CA TYR A 133 6.66 -5.63 10.57
C TYR A 133 5.21 -5.90 10.20
N GLU A 134 4.31 -5.74 11.17
CA GLU A 134 2.89 -5.65 10.85
C GLU A 134 2.59 -4.27 10.26
N LEU A 135 2.08 -4.25 9.03
CA LEU A 135 1.66 -3.04 8.33
C LEU A 135 0.14 -3.01 8.16
N ALA A 136 -0.48 -1.91 8.55
CA ALA A 136 -1.91 -1.67 8.42
C ALA A 136 -2.27 -1.24 7.00
N LEU A 137 -3.46 -1.69 6.54
CA LEU A 137 -4.09 -1.14 5.34
C LEU A 137 -4.88 0.11 5.73
N LYS A 138 -4.65 1.21 5.02
CA LYS A 138 -5.24 2.51 5.32
C LYS A 138 -5.89 3.11 4.08
N ARG A 139 -7.02 3.79 4.27
CA ARG A 139 -7.72 4.53 3.21
C ARG A 139 -7.44 6.02 3.40
N GLY A 140 -6.91 6.67 2.38
CA GLY A 140 -6.74 8.12 2.37
C GLY A 140 -8.03 8.85 2.02
N PRO A 141 -8.16 10.14 2.39
CA PRO A 141 -9.30 10.98 2.00
C PRO A 141 -9.37 11.22 0.48
N ASP A 142 -8.25 11.03 -0.21
CA ASP A 142 -8.11 11.06 -1.67
C ASP A 142 -8.62 9.78 -2.37
N GLY A 143 -9.16 8.82 -1.61
CA GLY A 143 -9.63 7.54 -2.14
C GLY A 143 -8.49 6.61 -2.56
N LYS A 144 -7.26 6.88 -2.13
CA LYS A 144 -6.12 5.98 -2.32
C LYS A 144 -5.99 5.01 -1.14
N THR A 145 -5.22 3.95 -1.37
CA THR A 145 -4.96 2.93 -0.36
C THR A 145 -3.47 2.87 -0.08
N TYR A 146 -3.15 2.78 1.21
CA TYR A 146 -1.79 2.80 1.73
C TYR A 146 -1.54 1.57 2.60
N ILE A 147 -0.30 1.09 2.61
CA ILE A 147 0.17 0.00 3.47
C ILE A 147 1.37 0.51 4.24
N GLY A 148 1.30 0.55 5.57
CA GLY A 148 2.39 1.06 6.40
C GLY A 148 2.11 0.94 7.88
N PHE A 149 2.95 1.57 8.71
CA PHE A 149 2.74 1.61 10.15
C PHE A 149 1.44 2.34 10.53
N GLU A 150 1.07 2.19 11.79
CA GLU A 150 -0.09 2.86 12.39
C GLU A 150 0.18 4.36 12.56
N ALA A 151 -0.05 5.07 11.46
CA ALA A 151 0.08 6.50 11.27
C ALA A 151 -0.99 6.94 10.26
N PRO A 152 -1.26 8.25 10.09
CA PRO A 152 -2.18 8.73 9.06
C PRO A 152 -1.87 8.15 7.66
N ALA A 153 -2.90 8.01 6.82
CA ALA A 153 -2.72 7.53 5.44
C ALA A 153 -1.89 8.53 4.62
N GLY A 154 -0.92 8.04 3.85
CA GLY A 154 0.02 8.88 3.12
C GLY A 154 1.21 9.34 3.96
N HIS A 155 1.48 8.67 5.09
CA HIS A 155 2.69 8.89 5.85
C HIS A 155 3.91 8.50 4.99
N PRO A 156 5.09 9.17 5.10
CA PRO A 156 6.26 8.85 4.29
C PRO A 156 6.70 7.37 4.35
N GLN A 157 6.51 6.71 5.49
CA GLN A 157 6.81 5.28 5.65
C GLN A 157 5.77 4.35 5.00
N ASP A 158 4.70 4.88 4.43
CA ASP A 158 3.70 4.10 3.73
C ASP A 158 4.16 3.72 2.33
N ARG A 159 3.54 2.65 1.82
CA ARG A 159 3.48 2.32 0.41
C ARG A 159 2.10 2.70 -0.11
N GLU A 160 2.04 3.47 -1.19
CA GLU A 160 0.80 3.73 -1.94
C GLU A 160 0.53 2.56 -2.87
N VAL A 161 -0.70 2.03 -2.83
CA VAL A 161 -1.17 1.03 -3.79
C VAL A 161 -1.66 1.75 -5.04
N LEU A 162 -0.97 1.54 -6.15
CA LEU A 162 -1.26 2.17 -7.44
C LEU A 162 -2.31 1.38 -8.24
N SER A 163 -2.24 0.06 -8.20
CA SER A 163 -3.20 -0.83 -8.87
C SER A 163 -3.19 -2.22 -8.27
N TYR A 164 -4.34 -2.91 -8.31
CA TYR A 164 -4.49 -4.29 -7.90
C TYR A 164 -5.61 -4.94 -8.70
N ASN A 165 -5.37 -6.13 -9.24
CA ASN A 165 -6.35 -6.88 -10.03
C ASN A 165 -6.48 -8.35 -9.61
N GLY A 166 -5.98 -8.74 -8.44
CA GLY A 166 -5.95 -10.14 -8.00
C GLY A 166 -4.63 -10.86 -8.29
N GLU A 167 -4.04 -10.60 -9.46
CA GLU A 167 -2.81 -11.25 -9.92
C GLU A 167 -1.58 -10.35 -9.81
N LEU A 168 -1.76 -9.06 -10.01
CA LEU A 168 -0.72 -8.04 -9.95
C LEU A 168 -1.13 -6.99 -8.93
N LEU A 169 -0.23 -6.75 -7.98
CA LEU A 169 -0.28 -5.65 -7.04
C LEU A 169 0.90 -4.72 -7.36
N VAL A 170 0.59 -3.45 -7.63
CA VAL A 170 1.60 -2.43 -7.95
C VAL A 170 1.61 -1.39 -6.85
N MET A 171 2.79 -1.14 -6.28
CA MET A 171 2.97 -0.24 -5.15
C MET A 171 4.23 0.61 -5.30
N ARG A 172 4.21 1.79 -4.70
CA ARG A 172 5.41 2.64 -4.56
C ARG A 172 5.53 3.15 -3.13
N PHE A 173 6.74 3.55 -2.72
CA PHE A 173 6.90 4.28 -1.48
C PHE A 173 6.31 5.69 -1.60
N VAL A 174 5.70 6.17 -0.51
CA VAL A 174 5.25 7.57 -0.41
C VAL A 174 6.44 8.50 -0.22
N ASP A 175 7.41 8.10 0.61
CA ASP A 175 8.68 8.82 0.74
C ASP A 175 9.39 8.92 -0.64
N PRO A 176 9.70 10.13 -1.12
CA PRO A 176 10.26 10.33 -2.44
C PRO A 176 11.68 9.80 -2.57
N ASP A 177 12.47 9.79 -1.49
CA ASP A 177 13.84 9.29 -1.52
C ASP A 177 13.87 7.75 -1.60
N ALA A 178 13.00 7.07 -0.85
CA ALA A 178 12.78 5.63 -0.96
C ALA A 178 12.23 5.26 -2.34
N ASN A 179 11.27 6.01 -2.87
CA ASN A 179 10.72 5.77 -4.21
C ASN A 179 11.79 5.97 -5.29
N ARG A 180 12.66 6.97 -5.17
CA ARG A 180 13.78 7.17 -6.10
C ARG A 180 14.78 6.00 -6.06
N ARG A 181 15.10 5.48 -4.88
CA ARG A 181 16.05 4.35 -4.73
C ARG A 181 15.48 3.03 -5.24
N TYR A 182 14.22 2.75 -4.93
CA TYR A 182 13.64 1.42 -5.13
C TYR A 182 12.68 1.31 -6.31
N GLY A 183 12.15 2.43 -6.78
CA GLY A 183 11.17 2.48 -7.85
C GLY A 183 9.78 1.97 -7.45
N THR A 184 8.97 1.71 -8.47
CA THR A 184 7.64 1.11 -8.32
C THR A 184 7.77 -0.40 -8.34
N PHE A 185 7.23 -1.05 -7.31
CA PHE A 185 7.21 -2.49 -7.16
C PHE A 185 6.03 -3.11 -7.89
N ILE A 186 6.27 -4.27 -8.48
CA ILE A 186 5.28 -5.20 -8.97
C ILE A 186 5.37 -6.47 -8.13
N PHE A 187 4.27 -6.82 -7.50
CA PHE A 187 4.04 -8.08 -6.82
C PHE A 187 3.15 -8.91 -7.75
N ALA A 188 3.69 -9.98 -8.33
CA ALA A 188 2.96 -10.92 -9.14
C ALA A 188 2.58 -12.16 -8.33
N ARG A 189 1.31 -12.53 -8.34
CA ARG A 189 0.79 -13.67 -7.60
C ARG A 189 1.49 -14.94 -8.13
N CYS A 190 2.05 -15.72 -7.21
CA CYS A 190 2.59 -17.01 -7.59
C CYS A 190 1.47 -18.06 -7.64
N GLY A 191 1.55 -18.92 -8.65
CA GLY A 191 0.73 -20.14 -8.69
C GLY A 191 1.05 -21.04 -7.49
N ASN A 192 0.08 -21.86 -7.13
CA ASN A 192 0.29 -22.90 -6.12
C ASN A 192 1.18 -24.01 -6.66
#